data_AF-A0A4Y8ZS33-F1
#
_entry.id   AF-A0A4Y8ZS33-F1
#
_cell.length_a   1.000
_cell.length_b   1.000
_cell.length_c   1.000
_cell.angle_alpha   90.00
_cell.angle_beta   90.00
_cell.angle_gamma   90.00
#
_symmetry.space_group_name_H-M   'P 1'
#
loop_
_entity.id
_entity.type
_entity.pdbx_description
1 polymer ?
#
loop_
_entity_poly.entity_id
_entity_poly.type
_entity_poly.pdbx_seq_one_letter_code
_entity_poly.pdbx_strand_id
1 'polypeptide(L)'
;MRLTILFASTALTLAACSGGGGANESAEASDSLATDNMATGEPATGNTAATTEAGTAADYVATAAASDMFEIESARLAQQKAQDAEVKAFAGMLVTDHEKSTAELKTAAAQVQPPVPVLSAMTAEQQGNVQALQAASGADFDKLFLSQQIPAHETALALVQGYAASGDAAPLKQHASTVAAPIQRHLDQAKQLQGKIGQ
;
A
#
# COMPACT_ATOMS: atom_id res chain seq x y z
N MET A 1 -11.81 56.42 -10.16
CA MET A 1 -10.34 56.51 -10.18
C MET A 1 -9.82 55.16 -10.67
N ARG A 2 -9.04 55.16 -11.76
CA ARG A 2 -8.55 53.96 -12.47
C ARG A 2 -7.44 53.27 -11.66
N LEU A 3 -7.38 51.95 -11.68
CA LEU A 3 -6.09 51.25 -11.72
C LEU A 3 -6.22 49.89 -12.42
N THR A 4 -5.68 49.83 -13.64
CA THR A 4 -5.56 48.66 -14.50
C THR A 4 -4.26 47.94 -14.14
N ILE A 5 -4.28 46.64 -13.88
CA ILE A 5 -3.07 45.83 -13.67
C ILE A 5 -2.89 44.89 -14.88
N LEU A 6 -1.80 45.12 -15.61
CA LEU A 6 -1.26 44.28 -16.66
C LEU A 6 -0.70 42.98 -16.05
N PHE A 7 -1.08 41.81 -16.57
CA PHE A 7 -0.33 40.58 -16.39
C PHE A 7 0.35 40.21 -17.71
N ALA A 8 1.68 40.13 -17.67
CA ALA A 8 2.52 39.72 -18.78
C ALA A 8 2.61 38.19 -18.83
N SER A 9 2.23 37.61 -19.96
CA SER A 9 2.36 36.18 -20.26
C SER A 9 3.77 35.88 -20.77
N THR A 10 4.47 34.95 -20.14
CA THR A 10 5.67 34.32 -20.70
C THR A 10 5.36 32.87 -21.07
N ALA A 11 5.35 32.61 -22.38
CA ALA A 11 5.32 31.28 -22.96
C ALA A 11 6.73 30.66 -22.90
N LEU A 12 6.85 29.42 -22.42
CA LEU A 12 8.07 28.64 -22.48
C LEU A 12 7.91 27.53 -23.52
N THR A 13 8.73 27.59 -24.56
CA THR A 13 8.70 26.73 -25.74
C THR A 13 9.37 25.38 -25.52
N LEU A 14 8.74 24.35 -26.11
CA LEU A 14 9.15 22.95 -26.20
C LEU A 14 10.37 22.79 -27.14
N ALA A 15 11.39 22.04 -26.71
CA ALA A 15 12.49 21.60 -27.56
C ALA A 15 12.45 20.07 -27.72
N ALA A 16 12.25 19.62 -28.96
CA ALA A 16 12.39 18.23 -29.39
C ALA A 16 13.56 18.15 -30.35
N CYS A 17 14.48 17.20 -30.13
CA CYS A 17 15.44 16.76 -31.15
C CYS A 17 15.54 15.23 -31.13
N SER A 18 15.33 14.67 -32.32
CA SER A 18 15.48 13.28 -32.70
C SER A 18 16.79 13.10 -33.48
N GLY A 19 17.43 11.95 -33.34
CA GLY A 19 18.52 11.44 -34.19
C GLY A 19 19.26 10.34 -33.42
N GLY A 20 19.49 9.11 -33.91
CA GLY A 20 19.37 8.57 -35.26
C GLY A 20 20.64 7.77 -35.55
N GLY A 21 20.52 6.44 -35.57
CA GLY A 21 21.36 5.51 -36.34
C GLY A 21 22.82 5.26 -35.92
N GLY A 22 23.22 4.00 -35.88
CA GLY A 22 24.63 3.61 -35.90
C GLY A 22 24.85 2.18 -35.41
N ALA A 23 25.07 1.27 -36.35
CA ALA A 23 25.31 -0.14 -36.11
C ALA A 23 26.80 -0.47 -35.97
N ASN A 24 27.06 -1.54 -35.21
CA ASN A 24 28.03 -2.62 -35.42
C ASN A 24 29.55 -2.38 -35.30
N GLU A 25 30.21 -3.48 -34.93
CA GLU A 25 31.64 -3.86 -35.02
C GLU A 25 32.55 -3.42 -33.86
N SER A 26 33.45 -4.23 -33.32
CA SER A 26 33.82 -5.65 -33.50
C SER A 26 34.88 -6.03 -32.45
N ALA A 27 35.00 -7.34 -32.18
CA ALA A 27 36.17 -8.07 -31.68
C ALA A 27 36.68 -7.74 -30.26
N GLU A 28 37.04 -8.70 -29.41
CA GLU A 28 38.07 -9.72 -29.66
C GLU A 28 37.73 -11.09 -29.08
N ALA A 29 38.31 -12.10 -29.70
CA ALA A 29 38.08 -13.52 -29.53
C ALA A 29 38.93 -14.14 -28.41
N SER A 30 38.36 -15.19 -27.81
CA SER A 30 38.93 -16.51 -27.51
C SER A 30 40.40 -16.65 -27.05
N ASP A 31 40.57 -17.26 -25.88
CA ASP A 31 41.41 -18.46 -25.79
C ASP A 31 40.75 -19.51 -24.88
N SER A 32 40.82 -20.75 -25.34
CA SER A 32 40.11 -21.92 -24.82
C SER A 32 41.13 -22.88 -24.23
N LEU A 33 40.90 -23.38 -23.01
CA LEU A 33 41.39 -24.70 -22.63
C LEU A 33 40.32 -25.40 -21.78
N ALA A 34 39.62 -26.32 -22.44
CA ALA A 34 38.79 -27.34 -21.83
C ALA A 34 39.65 -28.33 -21.03
N THR A 35 39.16 -28.70 -19.85
CA THR A 35 39.40 -30.04 -19.29
C THR A 35 38.05 -30.63 -18.91
N ASP A 36 37.85 -31.83 -19.39
CA ASP A 36 36.64 -32.64 -19.39
C ASP A 36 36.46 -33.30 -18.02
N ASN A 37 35.25 -33.30 -17.46
CA ASN A 37 34.84 -34.38 -16.55
C ASN A 37 33.31 -34.51 -16.51
N MET A 38 32.83 -35.51 -17.25
CA MET A 38 31.48 -36.06 -17.16
C MET A 38 31.24 -36.69 -15.79
N ALA A 39 30.19 -36.24 -15.10
CA ALA A 39 29.51 -37.04 -14.08
C ALA A 39 28.00 -36.80 -14.20
N THR A 40 27.29 -37.89 -14.50
CA THR A 40 25.85 -38.04 -14.65
C THR A 40 25.11 -37.86 -13.32
N GLY A 41 24.08 -37.01 -13.32
CA GLY A 41 23.08 -36.92 -12.25
C GLY A 41 21.98 -35.92 -12.63
N GLU A 42 20.74 -36.40 -12.69
CA GLU A 42 19.50 -35.74 -13.13
C GLU A 42 19.18 -34.35 -12.52
N PRO A 43 18.29 -33.57 -13.16
CA PRO A 43 17.96 -32.23 -12.74
C PRO A 43 17.02 -32.28 -11.52
N ALA A 44 17.49 -31.84 -10.36
CA ALA A 44 16.58 -31.48 -9.29
C ALA A 44 15.86 -30.19 -9.71
N THR A 45 14.67 -30.34 -10.26
CA THR A 45 13.62 -29.29 -10.30
C THR A 45 13.23 -28.94 -8.87
N GLY A 46 14.12 -28.21 -8.19
CA GLY A 46 13.78 -27.43 -7.01
C GLY A 46 13.15 -26.15 -7.49
N ASN A 47 11.85 -26.19 -7.80
CA ASN A 47 11.05 -24.98 -7.82
C ASN A 47 10.95 -24.49 -6.38
N THR A 48 12.03 -23.88 -5.89
CA THR A 48 11.97 -22.96 -4.77
C THR A 48 11.15 -21.79 -5.31
N ALA A 49 9.82 -21.96 -5.27
CA ALA A 49 8.94 -20.81 -5.21
C ALA A 49 9.56 -19.96 -4.11
N ALA A 50 10.08 -18.79 -4.49
CA ALA A 50 10.49 -17.79 -3.54
C ALA A 50 9.23 -17.46 -2.76
N THR A 51 9.02 -18.18 -1.66
CA THR A 51 8.13 -17.76 -0.61
C THR A 51 8.71 -16.45 -0.19
N THR A 52 8.08 -15.35 -0.61
CA THR A 52 8.32 -14.04 -0.03
C THR A 52 8.19 -14.28 1.47
N GLU A 53 9.32 -14.30 2.17
CA GLU A 53 9.30 -14.56 3.61
C GLU A 53 8.32 -13.56 4.20
N ALA A 54 7.37 -14.04 5.00
CA ALA A 54 6.56 -13.12 5.78
C ALA A 54 7.52 -12.25 6.58
N GLY A 55 7.32 -10.93 6.53
CA GLY A 55 8.12 -9.99 7.32
C GLY A 55 8.14 -10.40 8.79
N THR A 56 9.14 -9.91 9.53
CA THR A 56 9.28 -10.25 10.96
C THR A 56 8.06 -9.80 11.76
N ALA A 57 7.86 -10.35 12.97
CA ALA A 57 6.85 -9.86 13.91
C ALA A 57 6.89 -8.33 14.10
N ALA A 58 8.09 -7.75 14.14
CA ALA A 58 8.27 -6.31 14.25
C ALA A 58 7.79 -5.56 12.99
N ASP A 59 8.14 -6.04 11.80
CA ASP A 59 7.72 -5.43 10.53
C ASP A 59 6.20 -5.51 10.34
N TYR A 60 5.61 -6.65 10.69
CA TYR A 60 4.16 -6.83 10.65
C TYR A 60 3.45 -5.86 11.59
N VAL A 61 3.88 -5.79 12.86
CA VAL A 61 3.28 -4.88 13.84
C VAL A 61 3.42 -3.42 13.41
N ALA A 62 4.60 -3.00 12.94
CA ALA A 62 4.83 -1.64 12.48
C ALA A 62 3.94 -1.30 11.27
N THR A 63 3.88 -2.19 10.28
CA THR A 63 3.11 -1.95 9.05
C THR A 63 1.60 -1.96 9.32
N ALA A 64 1.10 -2.92 10.09
CA ALA A 64 -0.32 -3.00 10.46
C ALA A 64 -0.74 -1.78 11.30
N ALA A 65 0.09 -1.36 12.26
CA ALA A 65 -0.19 -0.20 13.10
C ALA A 65 -0.17 1.13 12.30
N ALA A 66 0.71 1.26 11.31
CA ALA A 66 0.74 2.41 10.41
C ALA A 66 -0.49 2.42 9.47
N SER A 67 -0.88 1.25 8.96
CA SER A 67 -2.09 1.08 8.15
C SER A 67 -3.34 1.49 8.93
N ASP A 68 -3.57 0.93 10.13
CA ASP A 68 -4.73 1.30 10.95
C ASP A 68 -4.76 2.80 11.27
N MET A 69 -3.60 3.41 11.56
CA MET A 69 -3.54 4.85 11.83
C MET A 69 -3.97 5.68 10.63
N PHE A 70 -3.50 5.32 9.42
CA PHE A 70 -3.90 5.98 8.18
C PHE A 70 -5.42 5.85 7.93
N GLU A 71 -5.95 4.63 8.08
CA GLU A 71 -7.36 4.35 7.83
C GLU A 71 -8.26 5.08 8.83
N ILE A 72 -7.88 5.12 10.11
CA ILE A 72 -8.62 5.87 11.13
C ILE A 72 -8.62 7.37 10.85
N GLU A 73 -7.48 7.98 10.52
CA GLU A 73 -7.40 9.42 10.27
C GLU A 73 -8.14 9.83 9.00
N SER A 74 -7.95 9.09 7.90
CA SER A 74 -8.66 9.34 6.64
C SER A 74 -10.17 9.15 6.79
N ALA A 75 -10.61 8.11 7.50
CA ALA A 75 -12.03 7.88 7.76
C ALA A 75 -12.65 8.96 8.67
N ARG A 76 -11.93 9.45 9.68
CA ARG A 76 -12.40 10.58 10.51
C ARG A 76 -12.57 11.86 9.68
N LEU A 77 -11.71 12.11 8.70
CA LEU A 77 -11.92 13.20 7.74
C LEU A 77 -13.17 12.95 6.89
N ALA A 78 -13.41 11.71 6.44
CA ALA A 78 -14.58 11.37 5.65
C ALA A 78 -15.90 11.51 6.42
N GLN A 79 -15.95 11.14 7.70
CA GLN A 79 -17.12 11.41 8.55
C GLN A 79 -17.48 12.92 8.59
N GLN A 80 -16.47 13.79 8.54
CA GLN A 80 -16.65 15.24 8.59
C GLN A 80 -16.97 15.85 7.22
N LYS A 81 -16.29 15.39 6.17
CA LYS A 81 -16.20 16.11 4.89
C LYS A 81 -16.94 15.45 3.74
N ALA A 82 -17.23 14.15 3.83
CA ALA A 82 -17.88 13.46 2.72
C ALA A 82 -19.25 14.07 2.39
N GLN A 83 -19.68 14.00 1.14
CA GLN A 83 -20.99 14.49 0.72
C GLN A 83 -22.00 13.36 0.63
N ASP A 84 -21.55 12.20 0.13
CA ASP A 84 -22.36 11.01 0.03
C ASP A 84 -22.60 10.34 1.39
N ALA A 85 -23.85 9.96 1.66
CA ALA A 85 -24.26 9.36 2.92
C ALA A 85 -23.71 7.94 3.11
N GLU A 86 -23.58 7.16 2.02
CA GLU A 86 -23.00 5.82 2.08
C GLU A 86 -21.48 5.90 2.32
N VAL A 87 -20.79 6.91 1.78
CA VAL A 87 -19.37 7.19 2.10
C VAL A 87 -19.19 7.55 3.57
N LYS A 88 -20.05 8.40 4.15
CA LYS A 88 -20.01 8.69 5.60
C LYS A 88 -20.24 7.45 6.45
N ALA A 89 -21.20 6.61 6.06
CA ALA A 89 -21.49 5.37 6.76
C ALA A 89 -20.31 4.40 6.69
N PHE A 90 -19.69 4.26 5.52
CA PHE A 90 -18.48 3.47 5.33
C PHE A 90 -17.33 3.99 6.20
N ALA A 91 -17.10 5.30 6.23
CA ALA A 91 -16.09 5.90 7.08
C ALA A 91 -16.32 5.61 8.58
N GLY A 92 -17.57 5.63 9.05
CA GLY A 92 -17.89 5.23 10.44
C GLY A 92 -17.58 3.77 10.75
N MET A 93 -17.80 2.88 9.79
CA MET A 93 -17.41 1.47 9.90
C MET A 93 -15.89 1.31 10.01
N LEU A 94 -15.14 2.00 9.15
CA LEU A 94 -13.68 1.95 9.16
C LEU A 94 -13.09 2.40 10.49
N VAL A 95 -13.53 3.53 11.04
CA VAL A 95 -13.06 3.99 12.37
C VAL A 95 -13.27 2.91 13.43
N THR A 96 -14.47 2.33 13.46
CA THR A 96 -14.82 1.30 14.46
C THR A 96 -13.96 0.05 14.33
N ASP A 97 -13.85 -0.47 13.11
CA ASP A 97 -13.15 -1.74 12.87
C ASP A 97 -11.63 -1.61 13.00
N HIS A 98 -11.04 -0.50 12.54
CA HIS A 98 -9.60 -0.26 12.65
C HIS A 98 -9.18 0.07 14.09
N GLU A 99 -9.99 0.78 14.88
CA GLU A 99 -9.71 0.98 16.31
C GLU A 99 -9.71 -0.36 17.07
N LYS A 100 -10.64 -1.26 16.71
CA LYS A 100 -10.68 -2.62 17.24
C LYS A 100 -9.45 -3.43 16.83
N SER A 101 -9.09 -3.42 15.54
CA SER A 101 -7.88 -4.05 15.00
C SER A 101 -6.63 -3.59 15.76
N THR A 102 -6.46 -2.27 15.95
CA THR A 102 -5.33 -1.72 16.71
C THR A 102 -5.27 -2.21 18.15
N ALA A 103 -6.41 -2.36 18.83
CA ALA A 103 -6.45 -2.89 20.19
C ALA A 103 -6.08 -4.39 20.25
N GLU A 104 -6.56 -5.17 19.28
CA GLU A 104 -6.24 -6.59 19.14
C GLU A 104 -4.76 -6.80 18.77
N LEU A 105 -4.20 -5.97 17.88
CA LEU A 105 -2.79 -5.97 17.52
C LEU A 105 -1.90 -5.72 18.75
N LYS A 106 -2.22 -4.71 19.56
CA LYS A 106 -1.50 -4.41 20.81
C LYS A 106 -1.52 -5.59 21.77
N THR A 107 -2.67 -6.25 21.88
CA THR A 107 -2.82 -7.44 22.73
C THR A 107 -1.95 -8.59 22.23
N ALA A 108 -1.97 -8.86 20.92
CA ALA A 108 -1.18 -9.91 20.31
C ALA A 108 0.33 -9.64 20.41
N ALA A 109 0.76 -8.41 20.14
CA ALA A 109 2.16 -8.00 20.21
C ALA A 109 2.75 -8.12 21.62
N ALA A 110 1.94 -7.87 22.66
CA ALA A 110 2.33 -8.05 24.06
C ALA A 110 2.50 -9.53 24.48
N GLN A 111 1.91 -10.47 23.74
CA GLN A 111 2.01 -11.91 23.98
C GLN A 111 3.20 -12.57 23.27
N VAL A 112 3.90 -11.83 22.39
CA VAL A 112 5.14 -12.30 21.75
C VAL A 112 6.28 -12.30 22.77
N GLN A 113 7.26 -13.21 22.62
CA GLN A 113 8.42 -13.29 23.52
C GLN A 113 9.73 -13.13 22.73
N PRO A 114 10.46 -12.01 22.87
CA PRO A 114 10.12 -10.83 23.68
C PRO A 114 8.91 -10.05 23.12
N PRO A 115 8.20 -9.26 23.95
CA PRO A 115 7.10 -8.43 23.48
C PRO A 115 7.53 -7.47 22.38
N VAL A 116 6.69 -7.31 21.37
CA VAL A 116 6.94 -6.38 20.27
C VAL A 116 6.27 -5.03 20.58
N PRO A 117 7.00 -3.92 20.62
CA PRO A 117 6.41 -2.60 20.84
C PRO A 117 5.56 -2.19 19.63
N VAL A 118 4.35 -1.67 19.88
CA VAL A 118 3.50 -1.11 18.83
C VAL A 118 3.78 0.39 18.71
N LEU A 119 4.58 0.76 17.71
CA LEU A 119 4.84 2.16 17.36
C LEU A 119 4.13 2.48 16.04
N SER A 120 3.07 3.29 16.12
CA SER A 120 2.36 3.76 14.94
C SER A 120 3.05 4.99 14.36
N ALA A 121 3.61 4.86 13.17
CA ALA A 121 4.12 5.99 12.39
C ALA A 121 3.69 5.81 10.93
N MET A 122 2.87 6.73 10.43
CA MET A 122 2.49 6.72 9.02
C MET A 122 3.72 6.91 8.13
N THR A 123 3.73 6.23 6.99
CA THR A 123 4.71 6.48 5.93
C THR A 123 4.51 7.90 5.36
N ALA A 124 5.53 8.41 4.65
CA ALA A 124 5.43 9.71 3.97
C ALA A 124 4.28 9.74 2.95
N GLU A 125 4.02 8.60 2.28
CA GLU A 125 2.90 8.45 1.35
C GLU A 125 1.55 8.55 2.07
N GLN A 126 1.36 7.81 3.18
CA GLN A 126 0.14 7.87 3.97
C GLN A 126 -0.13 9.29 4.53
N GLN A 127 0.91 9.97 5.00
CA GLN A 127 0.81 11.37 5.44
C GLN A 127 0.40 12.29 4.28
N GLY A 128 0.99 12.11 3.10
CA GLY A 128 0.62 12.85 1.90
C GLY A 128 -0.83 12.61 1.47
N ASN A 129 -1.30 11.37 1.57
CA ASN A 129 -2.69 10.99 1.28
C ASN A 129 -3.68 11.68 2.23
N VAL A 130 -3.38 11.71 3.54
CA VAL A 130 -4.17 12.46 4.53
C VAL A 130 -4.20 13.95 4.21
N GLN A 131 -3.05 14.55 3.86
CA GLN A 131 -2.99 15.96 3.47
C GLN A 131 -3.82 16.26 2.23
N ALA A 132 -3.81 15.37 1.23
CA ALA A 132 -4.64 15.50 0.04
C ALA A 132 -6.15 15.47 0.39
N LEU A 133 -6.57 14.61 1.31
CA LEU A 133 -7.95 14.57 1.81
C LEU A 133 -8.32 15.85 2.60
N GLN A 134 -7.38 16.40 3.36
CA GLN A 134 -7.58 17.67 4.06
C GLN A 134 -7.80 18.82 3.08
N ALA A 135 -7.15 18.82 1.93
CA ALA A 135 -7.30 19.82 0.88
C ALA A 135 -8.54 19.61 -0.02
N ALA A 136 -8.99 18.38 -0.22
CA ALA A 136 -10.14 18.06 -1.06
C ALA A 136 -11.48 18.50 -0.43
N SER A 137 -12.50 18.71 -1.25
CA SER A 137 -13.84 19.09 -0.78
C SER A 137 -14.92 18.63 -1.77
N GLY A 138 -16.19 18.66 -1.33
CA GLY A 138 -17.32 18.30 -2.19
C GLY A 138 -17.21 16.87 -2.73
N ALA A 139 -17.68 16.65 -3.96
CA ALA A 139 -17.62 15.34 -4.63
C ALA A 139 -16.18 14.86 -4.89
N ASP A 140 -15.22 15.78 -5.03
CA ASP A 140 -13.81 15.41 -5.23
C ASP A 140 -13.21 14.78 -3.96
N PHE A 141 -13.70 15.17 -2.77
CA PHE A 141 -13.35 14.51 -1.52
C PHE A 141 -13.78 13.04 -1.54
N ASP A 142 -15.04 12.75 -1.87
CA ASP A 142 -15.58 11.38 -1.85
C ASP A 142 -14.82 10.47 -2.83
N LYS A 143 -14.52 10.99 -4.03
CA LYS A 143 -13.73 10.28 -5.04
C LYS A 143 -12.31 10.00 -4.59
N LEU A 144 -11.64 11.00 -4.01
CA LEU A 144 -10.27 10.87 -3.51
C LEU A 144 -10.18 9.91 -2.33
N PHE A 145 -11.14 9.98 -1.41
CA PHE A 145 -11.23 9.06 -0.28
C PHE A 145 -11.29 7.62 -0.80
N LEU A 146 -12.28 7.28 -1.63
CA LEU A 146 -12.42 5.92 -2.13
C LEU A 146 -11.23 5.46 -2.98
N SER A 147 -10.62 6.34 -3.77
CA SER A 147 -9.44 5.99 -4.57
C SER A 147 -8.19 5.69 -3.74
N GLN A 148 -8.05 6.28 -2.56
CA GLN A 148 -6.98 5.96 -1.61
C GLN A 148 -7.28 4.71 -0.79
N GLN A 149 -8.54 4.50 -0.41
CA GLN A 149 -8.97 3.37 0.43
C GLN A 149 -8.76 2.02 -0.27
N ILE A 150 -9.04 1.93 -1.57
CA ILE A 150 -8.91 0.67 -2.33
C ILE A 150 -7.48 0.09 -2.29
N PRO A 151 -6.42 0.81 -2.73
CA PRO A 151 -5.07 0.27 -2.70
C PRO A 151 -4.53 0.06 -1.27
N ALA A 152 -4.97 0.88 -0.30
CA ALA A 152 -4.59 0.69 1.10
C ALA A 152 -5.16 -0.63 1.66
N HIS A 153 -6.42 -0.95 1.37
CA HIS A 153 -7.05 -2.20 1.76
C HIS A 153 -6.49 -3.42 1.00
N GLU A 154 -6.14 -3.28 -0.28
CA GLU A 154 -5.46 -4.35 -1.03
C GLU A 154 -4.09 -4.68 -0.42
N THR A 155 -3.32 -3.65 -0.05
CA THR A 155 -2.02 -3.79 0.61
C THR A 155 -2.18 -4.42 2.00
N ALA A 156 -3.14 -3.94 2.80
CA ALA A 156 -3.41 -4.48 4.12
C ALA A 156 -3.86 -5.95 4.05
N LEU A 157 -4.71 -6.31 3.07
CA LEU A 157 -5.16 -7.68 2.87
C LEU A 157 -4.01 -8.62 2.54
N ALA A 158 -3.12 -8.20 1.63
CA ALA A 158 -1.92 -8.98 1.27
C ALA A 158 -1.00 -9.16 2.48
N LEU A 159 -0.78 -8.11 3.27
CA LEU A 159 0.02 -8.16 4.50
C LEU A 159 -0.53 -9.19 5.49
N VAL A 160 -1.83 -9.11 5.81
CA VAL A 160 -2.42 -9.98 6.84
C VAL A 160 -2.56 -11.42 6.36
N GLN A 161 -2.84 -11.66 5.08
CA GLN A 161 -2.87 -13.02 4.52
C GLN A 161 -1.49 -13.65 4.51
N GLY A 162 -0.46 -12.90 4.10
CA GLY A 162 0.93 -13.36 4.12
C GLY A 162 1.38 -13.71 5.53
N TYR A 163 1.18 -12.79 6.48
CA TYR A 163 1.60 -13.01 7.86
C TYR A 163 0.79 -14.12 8.56
N ALA A 164 -0.52 -14.25 8.27
CA ALA A 164 -1.32 -15.36 8.75
C ALA A 164 -0.77 -16.72 8.28
N ALA A 165 -0.32 -16.82 7.04
CA ALA A 165 0.23 -18.04 6.48
C ALA A 165 1.61 -18.38 7.06
N SER A 166 2.56 -17.45 6.96
CA SER A 166 4.00 -17.71 7.18
C SER A 166 4.65 -16.89 8.29
N GLY A 167 3.90 -16.10 9.07
CA GLY A 167 4.45 -15.28 10.15
C GLY A 167 5.15 -16.10 11.24
N ASP A 168 6.09 -15.43 11.94
CA ASP A 168 7.01 -16.00 12.93
C ASP A 168 6.47 -15.99 14.37
N ALA A 169 5.39 -15.26 14.65
CA ALA A 169 4.82 -15.14 16.00
C ALA A 169 3.34 -15.56 16.04
N ALA A 170 3.04 -16.67 16.72
CA ALA A 170 1.70 -17.27 16.77
C ALA A 170 0.57 -16.30 17.21
N PRO A 171 0.74 -15.44 18.24
CA PRO A 171 -0.29 -14.45 18.59
C PRO A 171 -0.60 -13.48 17.45
N LEU A 172 0.42 -13.04 16.71
CA LEU A 172 0.27 -12.11 15.59
C LEU A 172 -0.31 -12.81 14.34
N LYS A 173 -0.02 -14.09 14.12
CA LYS A 173 -0.70 -14.89 13.07
C LYS A 173 -2.21 -14.97 13.33
N GLN A 174 -2.61 -15.14 14.59
CA GLN A 174 -4.01 -15.18 14.98
C GLN A 174 -4.69 -13.83 14.75
N HIS A 175 -4.03 -12.73 15.13
CA HIS A 175 -4.49 -11.39 14.81
C HIS A 175 -4.70 -11.22 13.29
N ALA A 176 -3.65 -11.50 12.49
CA ALA A 176 -3.68 -11.40 11.04
C ALA A 176 -4.82 -12.20 10.40
N SER A 177 -5.05 -13.43 10.88
CA SER A 177 -6.15 -14.29 10.42
C SER A 177 -7.53 -13.70 10.73
N THR A 178 -7.68 -13.04 11.88
CA THR A 178 -8.96 -12.53 12.37
C THR A 178 -9.40 -11.27 11.61
N VAL A 179 -8.44 -10.42 11.22
CA VAL A 179 -8.73 -9.15 10.54
C VAL A 179 -8.87 -9.26 9.01
N ALA A 180 -8.46 -10.38 8.41
CA ALA A 180 -8.51 -10.57 6.96
C ALA A 180 -9.93 -10.45 6.36
N ALA A 181 -10.93 -11.05 7.00
CA ALA A 181 -12.31 -11.00 6.51
C ALA A 181 -12.94 -9.58 6.61
N PRO A 182 -12.78 -8.84 7.73
CA PRO A 182 -13.12 -7.41 7.77
C PRO A 182 -12.47 -6.58 6.66
N ILE A 183 -11.16 -6.71 6.45
CA ILE A 183 -10.43 -5.94 5.42
C ILE A 183 -10.97 -6.25 4.02
N GLN A 184 -11.25 -7.52 3.70
CA GLN A 184 -11.87 -7.89 2.41
C GLN A 184 -13.25 -7.23 2.25
N ARG A 185 -14.09 -7.25 3.29
CA ARG A 185 -15.40 -6.59 3.26
C ARG A 185 -15.26 -5.09 2.99
N HIS A 186 -14.31 -4.42 3.65
CA HIS A 186 -14.07 -3.00 3.45
C HIS A 186 -13.61 -2.70 2.02
N LEU A 187 -12.72 -3.52 1.46
CA LEU A 187 -12.27 -3.41 0.07
C LEU A 187 -13.44 -3.54 -0.92
N ASP A 188 -14.29 -4.54 -0.72
CA ASP A 188 -15.46 -4.78 -1.58
C ASP A 188 -16.43 -3.59 -1.52
N GLN A 189 -16.66 -3.06 -0.32
CA GLN A 189 -17.52 -1.89 -0.13
C GLN A 189 -16.92 -0.62 -0.74
N ALA A 190 -15.61 -0.40 -0.62
CA ALA A 190 -14.94 0.74 -1.24
C ALA A 190 -15.05 0.69 -2.78
N LYS A 191 -14.84 -0.50 -3.38
CA LYS A 191 -15.01 -0.72 -4.83
C LYS A 191 -16.47 -0.50 -5.27
N GLN A 192 -17.43 -0.98 -4.50
CA GLN A 192 -18.85 -0.77 -4.78
C GLN A 192 -19.21 0.72 -4.76
N LEU A 193 -18.78 1.46 -3.73
CA LEU A 193 -19.03 2.89 -3.61
C LEU A 193 -18.35 3.68 -4.74
N GLN A 194 -17.10 3.32 -5.09
CA GLN A 194 -16.40 3.98 -6.19
C GLN A 194 -17.15 3.78 -7.50
N GLY A 195 -17.68 2.58 -7.76
CA GLY A 195 -18.52 2.31 -8.93
C GLY A 195 -19.81 3.14 -8.95
N LYS A 196 -20.40 3.46 -7.80
CA LYS A 196 -21.58 4.33 -7.71
C LYS A 196 -21.25 5.81 -7.93
N ILE A 197 -20.15 6.30 -7.37
CA ILE A 197 -19.75 7.72 -7.40
C ILE A 197 -19.02 8.11 -8.70
N GLY A 198 -18.39 7.13 -9.36
CA GLY A 198 -17.76 7.31 -10.66
C GLY A 198 -18.73 7.32 -11.85
N GLN A 199 -20.02 7.04 -11.62
CA GLN A 199 -21.10 7.14 -12.61
C GLN A 199 -21.71 8.54 -12.68
#